data_AF-A0A9D7E0J1-F1
#
_entry.id   AF-A0A9D7E0J1-F1
#
_cell.length_a   1.000
_cell.length_b   1.000
_cell.length_c   1.000
_cell.angle_alpha   90.00
_cell.angle_beta   90.00
_cell.angle_gamma   90.00
#
_symmetry.space_group_name_H-M   'P 1'
#
loop_
_entity.id
_entity.type
_entity.pdbx_description
1 polymer ?
#
loop_
_entity_poly.entity_id
_entity_poly.type
_entity_poly.pdbx_seq_one_letter_code
_entity_poly.pdbx_strand_id
1 'polypeptide(L)'
;MGVQTVDKEVLSRRTGEYQDWVEAFARNHDTPIEWAEKGVRKEDYVHRWLRSMVRAQRYGVYFIFKSMELGPSFRCTVPKYPTRDPHHRILAPQRTRFTHYYFYVRDETLGPIAIRVASFFPCQSTYYLNGHSFIEQELNRAGIGFRKNDNAFVAVADPAALQAAADRMSPALIRERLDYWTLLLGPKFSAKERARISLRRF
;
A
#
# COMPACT_ATOMS: atom_id res chain seq x y z
N MET A 1 -10.08 17.49 -3.76
CA MET A 1 -9.61 18.03 -5.05
C MET A 1 -9.70 19.55 -5.14
N GLY A 2 -10.74 20.19 -4.57
CA GLY A 2 -10.81 21.65 -4.49
C GLY A 2 -10.92 22.39 -5.84
N VAL A 3 -11.07 21.66 -6.94
CA VAL A 3 -11.30 22.13 -8.30
C VAL A 3 -12.81 22.13 -8.58
N GLN A 4 -13.24 23.03 -9.47
CA GLN A 4 -14.65 23.16 -9.85
C GLN A 4 -15.12 22.02 -10.77
N THR A 5 -14.23 21.39 -11.53
CA THR A 5 -14.55 20.31 -12.47
C THR A 5 -13.52 19.19 -12.37
N VAL A 6 -14.00 17.93 -12.42
CA VAL A 6 -13.13 16.77 -12.64
C VAL A 6 -13.04 16.52 -14.13
N ASP A 7 -11.88 16.71 -14.72
CA ASP A 7 -11.62 16.42 -16.13
C ASP A 7 -10.34 15.60 -16.31
N LYS A 8 -10.00 15.31 -17.56
CA LYS A 8 -8.81 14.52 -17.90
C LYS A 8 -7.53 15.19 -17.42
N GLU A 9 -7.42 16.50 -17.52
CA GLU A 9 -6.21 17.24 -17.16
C GLU A 9 -5.97 17.18 -15.65
N VAL A 10 -7.02 17.43 -14.86
CA VAL A 10 -6.98 17.30 -13.40
C VAL A 10 -6.57 15.90 -12.97
N LEU A 11 -7.17 14.85 -13.57
CA LEU A 11 -6.86 13.46 -13.22
C LEU A 11 -5.43 13.09 -13.63
N SER A 12 -4.99 13.50 -14.82
CA SER A 12 -3.62 13.29 -15.29
C SER A 12 -2.60 13.98 -14.40
N ARG A 13 -2.86 15.22 -13.99
CA ARG A 13 -2.00 15.96 -13.06
C ARG A 13 -1.87 15.24 -11.72
N ARG A 14 -2.97 14.73 -11.15
CA ARG A 14 -2.91 13.95 -9.89
C ARG A 14 -2.11 12.67 -10.01
N THR A 15 -2.27 11.97 -11.13
CA THR A 15 -1.47 10.77 -11.37
C THR A 15 0.01 11.13 -11.44
N GLY A 16 0.39 12.20 -12.16
CA GLY A 16 1.75 12.71 -12.18
C GLY A 16 2.27 13.10 -10.79
N GLU A 17 1.53 13.91 -10.04
CA GLU A 17 1.87 14.33 -8.68
C GLU A 17 2.21 13.13 -7.77
N TYR A 18 1.42 12.05 -7.84
CA TYR A 18 1.70 10.86 -7.03
C TYR A 18 2.90 10.07 -7.57
N GLN A 19 3.02 9.88 -8.88
CA GLN A 19 4.16 9.19 -9.48
C GLN A 19 5.48 9.90 -9.14
N ASP A 20 5.53 11.23 -9.26
CA ASP A 20 6.69 12.05 -8.90
C ASP A 20 7.00 11.96 -7.40
N TRP A 21 5.97 11.96 -6.56
CA TRP A 21 6.13 11.78 -5.12
C TRP A 21 6.75 10.42 -4.78
N VAL A 22 6.32 9.33 -5.44
CA VAL A 22 6.89 7.99 -5.20
C VAL A 22 8.34 7.91 -5.65
N GLU A 23 8.68 8.48 -6.80
CA GLU A 23 10.07 8.53 -7.29
C GLU A 23 10.95 9.39 -6.37
N ALA A 24 10.43 10.52 -5.87
CA ALA A 24 11.14 11.34 -4.88
C ALA A 24 11.30 10.63 -3.53
N PHE A 25 10.27 9.92 -3.06
CA PHE A 25 10.34 9.10 -1.86
C PHE A 25 11.41 8.02 -2.00
N ALA A 26 11.42 7.29 -3.11
CA ALA A 26 12.42 6.25 -3.37
C ALA A 26 13.84 6.81 -3.32
N ARG A 27 14.10 7.95 -3.98
CA ARG A 27 15.40 8.64 -3.94
C ARG A 27 15.80 9.11 -2.54
N ASN A 28 14.89 9.76 -1.81
CA ASN A 28 15.19 10.33 -0.49
C ASN A 28 15.45 9.26 0.58
N HIS A 29 14.99 8.03 0.36
CA HIS A 29 15.12 6.91 1.28
C HIS A 29 16.09 5.83 0.77
N ASP A 30 16.86 6.09 -0.29
CA ASP A 30 17.75 5.12 -0.96
C ASP A 30 17.06 3.77 -1.23
N THR A 31 15.77 3.82 -1.58
CA THR A 31 14.94 2.64 -1.80
C THR A 31 14.92 2.30 -3.29
N PRO A 32 15.31 1.08 -3.69
CA PRO A 32 15.24 0.68 -5.09
C PRO A 32 13.80 0.67 -5.60
N ILE A 33 13.62 1.19 -6.82
CA ILE A 33 12.34 1.20 -7.53
C ILE A 33 12.51 0.63 -8.94
N GLU A 34 11.84 -0.47 -9.22
CA GLU A 34 12.04 -1.23 -10.46
C GLU A 34 10.71 -1.62 -11.10
N TRP A 35 10.68 -1.84 -12.42
CA TRP A 35 9.51 -2.43 -13.08
C TRP A 35 9.45 -3.93 -12.80
N ALA A 36 8.27 -4.44 -12.47
CA ALA A 36 8.07 -5.86 -12.24
C ALA A 36 8.23 -6.64 -13.55
N GLU A 37 9.14 -7.61 -13.57
CA GLU A 37 9.36 -8.49 -14.70
C GLU A 37 8.40 -9.70 -14.68
N LYS A 38 8.09 -10.22 -15.88
CA LYS A 38 7.21 -11.38 -16.03
C LYS A 38 7.96 -12.66 -15.61
N GLY A 39 7.29 -13.52 -14.84
CA GLY A 39 7.84 -14.83 -14.44
C GLY A 39 8.70 -14.80 -13.17
N VAL A 40 8.95 -13.62 -12.60
CA VAL A 40 9.69 -13.49 -11.34
C VAL A 40 8.74 -13.61 -10.15
N ARG A 41 9.08 -14.51 -9.20
CA ARG A 41 8.44 -14.53 -7.88
C ARG A 41 8.90 -13.30 -7.11
N LYS A 42 8.05 -12.28 -7.07
CA LYS A 42 8.37 -10.96 -6.51
C LYS A 42 8.89 -11.02 -5.07
N GLU A 43 8.30 -11.88 -4.22
CA GLU A 43 8.74 -12.06 -2.84
C GLU A 43 10.19 -12.57 -2.74
N ASP A 44 10.53 -13.61 -3.51
CA ASP A 44 11.89 -14.18 -3.55
C ASP A 44 12.91 -13.13 -4.03
N TYR A 45 12.53 -12.33 -5.03
CA TYR A 45 13.37 -11.26 -5.58
C TYR A 45 13.72 -10.20 -4.52
N VAL A 46 12.72 -9.71 -3.79
CA VAL A 46 12.92 -8.63 -2.81
C VAL A 46 13.53 -9.12 -1.49
N HIS A 47 13.58 -10.43 -1.27
CA HIS A 47 14.02 -11.05 -0.02
C HIS A 47 15.46 -10.68 0.38
N ARG A 48 16.33 -10.36 -0.59
CA ARG A 48 17.70 -9.89 -0.28
C ARG A 48 17.72 -8.57 0.51
N TRP A 49 16.82 -7.63 0.20
CA TRP A 49 16.72 -6.35 0.90
C TRP A 49 16.05 -6.51 2.26
N LEU A 50 15.03 -7.37 2.34
CA LEU A 50 14.41 -7.71 3.62
C LEU A 50 15.43 -8.31 4.61
N ARG A 51 16.26 -9.27 4.17
CA ARG A 51 17.32 -9.84 5.01
C ARG A 51 18.31 -8.80 5.52
N SER A 52 18.66 -7.81 4.69
CA SER A 52 19.52 -6.70 5.09
C SER A 52 18.86 -5.84 6.19
N MET A 53 17.57 -5.50 6.02
CA MET A 53 16.81 -4.75 7.03
C MET A 53 16.71 -5.50 8.36
N VAL A 54 16.47 -6.82 8.32
CA VAL A 54 16.40 -7.68 9.52
C VAL A 54 17.72 -7.67 10.27
N ARG A 55 18.86 -7.89 9.59
CA ARG A 55 20.19 -7.87 10.21
C ARG A 55 20.52 -6.53 10.85
N ALA A 56 20.13 -5.43 10.20
CA ALA A 56 20.33 -4.09 10.71
C ALA A 56 19.29 -3.65 11.75
N GLN A 57 18.31 -4.51 12.08
CA GLN A 57 17.16 -4.17 12.94
C GLN A 57 16.43 -2.88 12.52
N ARG A 58 16.31 -2.66 11.21
CA ARG A 58 15.65 -1.49 10.62
C ARG A 58 14.24 -1.82 10.12
N TYR A 59 13.32 -0.87 10.28
CA TYR A 59 11.95 -0.95 9.79
C TYR A 59 11.70 0.11 8.72
N GLY A 60 10.74 -0.13 7.84
CA GLY A 60 10.44 0.78 6.74
C GLY A 60 10.25 0.10 5.39
N VAL A 61 10.06 0.93 4.37
CA VAL A 61 10.03 0.48 2.97
C VAL A 61 11.45 0.06 2.58
N TYR A 62 11.58 -1.12 2.00
CA TYR A 62 12.88 -1.65 1.57
C TYR A 62 12.98 -1.89 0.07
N PHE A 63 11.85 -1.90 -0.65
CA PHE A 63 11.80 -2.06 -2.09
C PHE A 63 10.47 -1.58 -2.67
N ILE A 64 10.45 -1.08 -3.91
CA ILE A 64 9.24 -0.67 -4.62
C ILE A 64 9.20 -1.30 -6.02
N PHE A 65 8.12 -2.01 -6.36
CA PHE A 65 7.85 -2.43 -7.74
C PHE A 65 6.85 -1.50 -8.43
N LYS A 66 7.10 -1.20 -9.71
CA LYS A 66 6.17 -0.59 -10.67
C LYS A 66 5.54 -1.68 -11.52
N SER A 67 4.21 -1.64 -11.66
CA SER A 67 3.46 -2.63 -12.46
C SER A 67 2.33 -1.93 -13.22
N MET A 68 2.18 -2.21 -14.51
CA MET A 68 1.07 -1.71 -15.32
C MET A 68 -0.07 -2.73 -15.32
N GLU A 69 -1.16 -2.44 -14.60
CA GLU A 69 -2.23 -3.40 -14.37
C GLU A 69 -3.59 -2.87 -14.81
N LEU A 70 -4.48 -3.78 -15.24
CA LEU A 70 -5.86 -3.48 -15.57
C LEU A 70 -6.70 -3.38 -14.29
N GLY A 71 -7.01 -2.16 -13.87
CA GLY A 71 -7.79 -1.88 -12.65
C GLY A 71 -9.14 -1.22 -12.90
N PRO A 72 -10.01 -1.16 -11.88
CA PRO A 72 -11.24 -0.36 -11.92
C PRO A 72 -10.90 1.13 -11.93
N SER A 73 -11.67 1.87 -12.72
CA SER A 73 -11.55 3.31 -12.94
C SER A 73 -12.91 3.86 -13.35
N PHE A 74 -12.96 5.10 -13.82
CA PHE A 74 -14.16 5.71 -14.39
C PHE A 74 -13.77 6.59 -15.58
N ARG A 75 -14.70 6.73 -16.53
CA ARG A 75 -14.62 7.72 -17.60
C ARG A 75 -15.34 8.97 -17.13
N CYS A 76 -14.77 10.12 -17.44
CA CYS A 76 -15.41 11.41 -17.26
C CYS A 76 -15.81 11.96 -18.64
N THR A 77 -17.10 12.25 -18.84
CA THR A 77 -17.61 12.81 -20.10
C THR A 77 -18.45 14.06 -19.86
N VAL A 78 -18.40 14.99 -20.82
CA VAL A 78 -19.30 16.15 -20.87
C VAL A 78 -20.68 15.69 -21.37
N PRO A 79 -21.79 16.15 -20.78
CA PRO A 79 -23.13 15.89 -21.31
C PRO A 79 -23.29 16.35 -22.75
N LYS A 80 -24.07 15.61 -23.53
CA LYS A 80 -24.39 15.98 -24.92
C LYS A 80 -25.20 17.28 -25.02
N TYR A 81 -26.04 17.56 -24.01
CA TYR A 81 -26.88 18.76 -23.95
C TYR A 81 -26.45 19.65 -22.79
N PRO A 82 -26.61 20.98 -22.89
CA PRO A 82 -26.25 21.91 -21.81
C PRO A 82 -26.96 21.57 -20.50
N THR A 83 -26.19 21.58 -19.42
CA THR A 83 -26.68 21.46 -18.05
C THR A 83 -26.68 22.82 -17.37
N ARG A 84 -27.50 22.99 -16.32
CA ARG A 84 -27.52 24.24 -15.52
C ARG A 84 -26.14 24.54 -14.91
N ASP A 85 -25.41 23.50 -14.55
CA ASP A 85 -24.03 23.60 -14.08
C ASP A 85 -23.06 23.35 -15.26
N PRO A 86 -22.24 24.33 -15.68
CA PRO A 86 -21.25 24.17 -16.76
C PRO A 86 -20.12 23.18 -16.38
N HIS A 87 -19.95 22.91 -15.09
CA HIS A 87 -18.95 22.00 -14.56
C HIS A 87 -19.48 20.57 -14.40
N HIS A 88 -20.74 20.31 -14.76
CA HIS A 88 -21.33 18.98 -14.65
C HIS A 88 -20.59 17.98 -15.54
N ARG A 89 -20.32 16.81 -14.98
CA ARG A 89 -19.64 15.70 -15.66
C ARG A 89 -20.34 14.40 -15.34
N ILE A 90 -20.45 13.53 -16.34
CA ILE A 90 -20.99 12.18 -16.18
C ILE A 90 -19.80 11.26 -15.89
N LEU A 91 -19.84 10.57 -14.74
CA LEU A 91 -18.86 9.57 -14.36
C LEU A 91 -19.45 8.17 -14.61
N ALA A 92 -18.78 7.37 -15.44
CA ALA A 92 -19.19 6.00 -15.74
C ALA A 92 -18.06 5.03 -15.37
N PRO A 93 -18.33 3.93 -14.63
CA PRO A 93 -17.32 2.93 -14.33
C PRO A 93 -16.66 2.37 -15.60
N GLN A 94 -15.36 2.16 -15.56
CA GLN A 94 -14.63 1.48 -16.63
C GLN A 94 -13.44 0.70 -16.07
N ARG A 95 -12.81 -0.14 -16.89
CA ARG A 95 -11.51 -0.74 -16.57
C ARG A 95 -10.46 -0.19 -17.53
N THR A 96 -9.32 0.22 -16.99
CA THR A 96 -8.21 0.73 -17.79
C THR A 96 -6.88 0.33 -17.17
N ARG A 97 -5.80 0.44 -17.95
CA ARG A 97 -4.45 0.16 -17.48
C ARG A 97 -3.84 1.41 -16.90
N PHE A 98 -3.27 1.28 -15.72
CA PHE A 98 -2.51 2.34 -15.06
C PHE A 98 -1.44 1.74 -14.14
N THR A 99 -0.44 2.55 -13.82
CA THR A 99 0.66 2.15 -12.97
C THR A 99 0.18 1.92 -11.53
N HIS A 100 0.61 0.80 -10.96
CA HIS A 100 0.50 0.47 -9.55
C HIS A 100 1.90 0.40 -8.96
N TYR A 101 2.02 0.87 -7.73
CA TYR A 101 3.24 0.79 -6.93
C TYR A 101 3.05 -0.25 -5.84
N TYR A 102 3.95 -1.22 -5.77
CA TYR A 102 4.00 -2.22 -4.71
C TYR A 102 5.13 -1.85 -3.77
N PHE A 103 4.79 -1.26 -2.63
CA PHE A 103 5.72 -0.98 -1.56
C PHE A 103 5.90 -2.23 -0.72
N TYR A 104 7.12 -2.73 -0.67
CA TYR A 104 7.50 -3.81 0.24
C TYR A 104 8.06 -3.20 1.51
N VAL A 105 7.43 -3.52 2.63
CA VAL A 105 7.63 -2.85 3.90
C VAL A 105 7.94 -3.88 4.97
N ARG A 106 8.95 -3.62 5.80
CA ARG A 106 9.14 -4.33 7.06
C ARG A 106 8.49 -3.46 8.15
N ASP A 107 7.26 -3.81 8.50
CA ASP A 107 6.54 -3.16 9.58
C ASP A 107 7.11 -3.61 10.93
N GLU A 108 7.09 -2.70 11.89
CA GLU A 108 7.53 -3.02 13.25
C GLU A 108 6.55 -3.96 13.95
N THR A 109 5.27 -3.94 13.64
CA THR A 109 4.28 -4.78 14.31
C THR A 109 3.91 -6.01 13.48
N LEU A 110 3.54 -5.81 12.21
CA LEU A 110 3.01 -6.85 11.31
C LEU A 110 4.09 -7.68 10.60
N GLY A 111 5.35 -7.24 10.66
CA GLY A 111 6.45 -7.85 9.95
C GLY A 111 6.46 -7.45 8.47
N PRO A 112 6.99 -8.31 7.59
CA PRO A 112 6.98 -8.05 6.14
C PRO A 112 5.54 -7.98 5.62
N ILE A 113 5.19 -6.85 5.01
CA ILE A 113 3.94 -6.61 4.30
C ILE A 113 4.21 -6.05 2.91
N ALA A 114 3.24 -6.17 2.00
CA ALA A 114 3.26 -5.48 0.73
C ALA A 114 2.01 -4.61 0.56
N ILE A 115 2.20 -3.42 0.03
CA ILE A 115 1.13 -2.44 -0.16
C ILE A 115 1.10 -2.07 -1.64
N ARG A 116 0.02 -2.44 -2.32
CA ARG A 116 -0.22 -2.05 -3.71
C ARG A 116 -1.06 -0.77 -3.73
N VAL A 117 -0.53 0.31 -4.28
CA VAL A 117 -1.24 1.58 -4.44
C VAL A 117 -1.37 1.93 -5.91
N ALA A 118 -2.60 2.17 -6.36
CA ALA A 118 -2.88 2.66 -7.71
C ALA A 118 -2.50 4.14 -7.86
N SER A 119 -1.83 4.48 -8.96
CA SER A 119 -1.50 5.88 -9.27
C SER A 119 -2.64 6.69 -9.90
N PHE A 120 -3.69 6.01 -10.36
CA PHE A 120 -4.85 6.65 -10.97
C PHE A 120 -6.06 6.62 -10.03
N PHE A 121 -6.88 7.69 -10.08
CA PHE A 121 -8.08 7.82 -9.25
C PHE A 121 -9.07 6.66 -9.51
N PRO A 122 -9.65 6.01 -8.49
CA PRO A 122 -9.77 6.43 -7.09
C PRO A 122 -8.59 6.04 -6.17
N CYS A 123 -7.41 5.75 -6.73
CA CYS A 123 -6.20 5.44 -6.00
C CYS A 123 -6.38 4.27 -5.01
N GLN A 124 -7.01 3.20 -5.49
CA GLN A 124 -7.25 2.01 -4.69
C GLN A 124 -5.94 1.47 -4.12
N SER A 125 -5.96 1.18 -2.81
CA SER A 125 -4.88 0.50 -2.11
C SER A 125 -5.29 -0.93 -1.77
N THR A 126 -4.34 -1.86 -1.83
CA THR A 126 -4.53 -3.27 -1.44
C THR A 126 -3.35 -3.68 -0.58
N TYR A 127 -3.63 -4.33 0.55
CA TYR A 127 -2.64 -4.74 1.53
C TYR A 127 -2.51 -6.26 1.52
N TYR A 128 -1.26 -6.73 1.53
CA TYR A 128 -0.89 -8.12 1.67
C TYR A 128 -0.09 -8.25 2.97
N LEU A 129 -0.58 -9.07 3.87
CA LEU A 129 0.02 -9.33 5.18
C LEU A 129 -0.08 -10.82 5.50
N ASN A 130 0.85 -11.33 6.30
CA ASN A 130 0.93 -12.74 6.66
C ASN A 130 0.91 -12.89 8.19
N GLY A 131 -0.12 -13.52 8.73
CA GLY A 131 -0.27 -13.72 10.18
C GLY A 131 0.88 -14.51 10.81
N HIS A 132 1.51 -15.44 10.06
CA HIS A 132 2.67 -16.17 10.58
C HIS A 132 3.91 -15.29 10.69
N SER A 133 4.03 -14.24 9.89
CA SER A 133 5.10 -13.25 10.04
C SER A 133 4.89 -12.38 11.28
N PHE A 134 3.63 -12.01 11.57
CA PHE A 134 3.27 -11.32 12.80
C PHE A 134 3.61 -12.17 14.05
N ILE A 135 3.18 -13.44 14.06
CA ILE A 135 3.47 -14.37 15.18
C ILE A 135 4.98 -14.53 15.36
N GLU A 136 5.73 -14.71 14.27
CA GLU A 136 7.19 -14.78 14.30
C GLU A 136 7.82 -13.53 14.95
N GLN A 137 7.31 -12.34 14.64
CA GLN A 137 7.83 -11.11 15.21
C GLN A 137 7.52 -10.99 16.72
N GLU A 138 6.33 -11.39 17.15
CA GLU A 138 5.97 -11.44 18.56
C GLU A 138 6.82 -12.45 19.34
N LEU A 139 7.04 -13.65 18.79
CA LEU A 139 7.89 -14.68 19.42
C LEU A 139 9.35 -14.21 19.50
N ASN A 140 9.87 -13.59 18.45
CA ASN A 140 11.22 -13.01 18.44
C ASN A 140 11.38 -11.92 19.52
N ARG A 141 10.36 -11.06 19.70
CA ARG A 141 10.35 -10.02 20.76
C ARG A 141 10.33 -10.63 22.16
N ALA A 142 9.58 -11.71 22.33
CA ALA A 142 9.51 -12.43 23.60
C ALA A 142 10.74 -13.32 23.86
N GLY A 143 11.68 -13.43 22.91
CA GLY A 143 12.85 -14.29 23.03
C GLY A 143 12.53 -15.78 22.99
N ILE A 144 11.40 -16.16 22.37
CA ILE A 144 10.91 -17.54 22.35
C ILE A 144 11.44 -18.25 21.10
N GLY A 145 12.17 -19.34 21.32
CA GLY A 145 12.70 -20.16 20.23
C GLY A 145 11.59 -20.88 19.45
N PHE A 146 11.69 -20.85 18.12
CA PHE A 146 10.82 -21.61 17.23
C PHE A 146 11.58 -22.05 15.97
N ARG A 147 11.02 -23.02 15.25
CA ARG A 147 11.51 -23.48 13.94
C ARG A 147 10.36 -23.47 12.95
N LYS A 148 10.62 -22.93 11.76
CA LYS A 148 9.69 -22.94 10.63
C LYS A 148 10.22 -23.82 9.49
N ASN A 149 9.30 -24.40 8.74
CA ASN A 149 9.56 -24.92 7.41
C ASN A 149 8.66 -24.13 6.44
N ASP A 150 9.29 -23.26 5.64
CA ASP A 150 8.58 -22.24 4.86
C ASP A 150 7.64 -21.42 5.76
N ASN A 151 6.33 -21.41 5.48
CA ASN A 151 5.35 -20.70 6.29
C ASN A 151 4.93 -21.44 7.56
N ALA A 152 5.17 -22.75 7.71
CA ALA A 152 4.62 -23.54 8.81
C ALA A 152 5.55 -23.55 10.05
N PHE A 153 4.98 -23.34 11.24
CA PHE A 153 5.67 -23.61 12.50
C PHE A 153 5.75 -25.11 12.73
N VAL A 154 6.97 -25.66 12.81
CA VAL A 154 7.23 -27.10 12.99
C VAL A 154 7.77 -27.44 14.38
N ALA A 155 8.23 -26.45 15.14
CA ALA A 155 8.55 -26.56 16.56
C ALA A 155 8.48 -25.18 17.21
N VAL A 156 8.04 -25.12 18.47
CA VAL A 156 8.04 -23.90 19.30
C VAL A 156 8.37 -24.31 20.73
N ALA A 157 9.23 -23.55 21.40
CA ALA A 157 9.62 -23.79 22.78
C ALA A 157 8.44 -23.65 23.76
N ASP A 158 7.53 -22.72 23.48
CA ASP A 158 6.31 -22.47 24.23
C ASP A 158 5.08 -22.36 23.29
N PRO A 159 4.29 -23.44 23.15
CA PRO A 159 3.07 -23.42 22.34
C PRO A 159 1.99 -22.46 22.85
N ALA A 160 1.91 -22.22 24.17
CA ALA A 160 0.93 -21.31 24.74
C ALA A 160 1.28 -19.86 24.37
N ALA A 161 2.56 -19.52 24.34
CA ALA A 161 3.01 -18.23 23.86
C ALA A 161 2.78 -18.04 22.35
N LEU A 162 2.90 -19.08 21.53
CA LEU A 162 2.50 -19.01 20.11
C LEU A 162 1.02 -18.70 19.96
N GLN A 163 0.15 -19.36 20.73
CA GLN A 163 -1.28 -19.07 20.71
C GLN A 163 -1.57 -17.64 21.16
N ALA A 164 -0.96 -17.21 22.27
CA ALA A 164 -1.12 -15.84 22.77
C ALA A 164 -0.62 -14.79 21.76
N ALA A 165 0.47 -15.08 21.03
CA ALA A 165 0.93 -14.24 19.94
C ALA A 165 -0.09 -14.17 18.79
N ALA A 166 -0.68 -15.29 18.40
CA ALA A 166 -1.74 -15.31 17.39
C ALA A 166 -2.97 -14.50 17.83
N ASP A 167 -3.40 -14.64 19.08
CA ASP A 167 -4.58 -13.98 19.64
C ASP A 167 -4.43 -12.45 19.75
N ARG A 168 -3.18 -11.94 19.82
CA ARG A 168 -2.90 -10.49 19.77
C ARG A 168 -3.19 -9.86 18.42
N MET A 169 -3.27 -10.65 17.35
CA MET A 169 -3.54 -10.14 16.01
C MET A 169 -5.01 -9.73 15.88
N SER A 170 -5.33 -8.50 16.27
CA SER A 170 -6.70 -7.99 16.24
C SER A 170 -7.00 -7.16 14.98
N PRO A 171 -8.27 -7.07 14.57
CA PRO A 171 -8.69 -6.15 13.50
C PRO A 171 -8.34 -4.68 13.77
N ALA A 172 -8.36 -4.26 15.04
CA ALA A 172 -8.01 -2.91 15.45
C ALA A 172 -6.52 -2.62 15.21
N LEU A 173 -5.64 -3.54 15.62
CA LEU A 173 -4.21 -3.46 15.39
C LEU A 173 -3.89 -3.45 13.90
N ILE A 174 -4.50 -4.34 13.11
CA ILE A 174 -4.31 -4.37 11.66
C ILE A 174 -4.68 -3.01 11.07
N ARG A 175 -5.88 -2.50 11.39
CA ARG A 175 -6.37 -1.21 10.89
C ARG A 175 -5.42 -0.06 11.24
N GLU A 176 -4.96 0.03 12.48
CA GLU A 176 -4.02 1.06 12.92
C GLU A 176 -2.76 1.08 12.05
N ARG A 177 -2.16 -0.10 11.82
CA ARG A 177 -0.95 -0.21 10.99
C ARG A 177 -1.23 0.09 9.52
N LEU A 178 -2.38 -0.34 8.99
CA LEU A 178 -2.76 -0.02 7.61
C LEU A 178 -3.00 1.48 7.42
N ASP A 179 -3.64 2.15 8.37
CA ASP A 179 -3.88 3.59 8.35
C ASP A 179 -2.56 4.38 8.44
N TYR A 180 -1.64 3.95 9.30
CA TYR A 180 -0.28 4.50 9.38
C TYR A 180 0.43 4.45 8.03
N TRP A 181 0.48 3.29 7.37
CA TRP A 181 1.14 3.18 6.07
C TRP A 181 0.35 3.86 4.95
N THR A 182 -0.99 3.91 5.02
CA THR A 182 -1.81 4.70 4.07
C THR A 182 -1.43 6.18 4.15
N LEU A 183 -1.28 6.72 5.36
CA LEU A 183 -0.89 8.10 5.59
C LEU A 183 0.49 8.37 4.99
N LEU A 184 1.44 7.45 5.19
CA LEU A 184 2.82 7.59 4.73
C LEU A 184 3.00 7.38 3.23
N LEU A 185 2.34 6.40 2.62
CA LEU A 185 2.62 5.96 1.24
C LEU A 185 1.49 6.25 0.25
N GLY A 186 0.29 6.53 0.74
CA GLY A 186 -0.86 6.87 -0.09
C GLY A 186 -0.72 8.24 -0.77
N PRO A 187 -1.55 8.52 -1.79
CA PRO A 187 -1.56 9.79 -2.50
C PRO A 187 -1.77 10.98 -1.56
N LYS A 188 -1.01 12.05 -1.81
CA LYS A 188 -1.01 13.23 -0.96
C LYS A 188 -2.08 14.21 -1.42
N PHE A 189 -3.03 14.47 -0.53
CA PHE A 189 -3.99 15.56 -0.66
C PHE A 189 -3.59 16.69 0.27
N SER A 190 -3.67 17.94 -0.17
CA SER A 190 -3.33 19.09 0.67
C SER A 190 -4.26 19.20 1.89
N ALA A 191 -3.81 19.89 2.95
CA ALA A 191 -4.67 20.11 4.13
C ALA A 191 -6.00 20.81 3.74
N LYS A 192 -5.94 21.77 2.81
CA LYS A 192 -7.10 22.46 2.23
C LYS A 192 -8.04 21.49 1.52
N GLU A 193 -7.51 20.50 0.80
CA GLU A 193 -8.33 19.49 0.14
C GLU A 193 -8.99 18.54 1.13
N ARG A 194 -8.25 18.09 2.16
CA ARG A 194 -8.79 17.22 3.19
C ARG A 194 -9.87 17.91 4.01
N ALA A 195 -9.70 19.18 4.36
CA ALA A 195 -10.68 19.97 5.09
C ALA A 195 -11.99 20.21 4.30
N ARG A 196 -11.93 20.19 2.96
CA ARG A 196 -13.12 20.29 2.10
C ARG A 196 -13.85 18.97 1.92
N ILE A 197 -13.28 17.85 2.36
CA ILE A 197 -13.95 16.56 2.35
C ILE A 197 -14.74 16.46 3.64
N SER A 198 -16.06 16.42 3.55
CA SER A 198 -16.88 15.97 4.67
C SER A 198 -16.61 14.48 4.88
N LEU A 199 -15.66 14.16 5.76
CA LEU A 199 -15.36 12.79 6.17
C LEU A 199 -16.39 12.23 7.16
N ARG A 200 -17.58 12.86 7.26
CA ARG A 200 -18.78 12.24 7.84
C ARG A 200 -19.19 11.09 6.92
N ARG A 201 -18.43 10.00 6.96
CA ARG A 201 -18.70 8.77 6.22
C ARG A 201 -19.90 8.07 6.86
N PHE A 202 -20.61 7.33 6.01
CA PHE A 202 -21.33 6.10 6.31
C PHE A 202 -20.90 5.40 7.61
#